data_AF-A0A5E7TV71-F1
#
_entry.id   AF-A0A5E7TV71-F1
#
_cell.length_a   1.000
_cell.length_b   1.000
_cell.length_c   1.000
_cell.angle_alpha   90.00
_cell.angle_beta   90.00
_cell.angle_gamma   90.00
#
_symmetry.space_group_name_H-M   'P 1'
#
loop_
_entity.id
_entity.type
_entity.pdbx_description
1 polymer ?
#
loop_
_entity_poly.entity_id
_entity_poly.type
_entity_poly.pdbx_seq_one_letter_code
_entity_poly.pdbx_strand_id
1 'polypeptide(L)'
;MRLLAKLRRTLPRENSPARPAAPMNEADRKLQMFLWISGFLKGDDEDDTLKYELTVGPKFEPAVLAAMGWKSLAESPDGEWLLTLDQAQKIGIAVNEQLPSELDLFIGIRG
;
A
#
# COMPACT_ATOMS: atom_id res chain seq x y z
N MET A 1 -41.79 -42.34 -37.71
CA MET A 1 -41.92 -42.93 -36.36
C MET A 1 -40.74 -42.48 -35.52
N ARG A 2 -41.02 -41.65 -34.48
CA ARG A 2 -40.21 -41.36 -33.27
C ARG A 2 -38.81 -40.78 -33.46
N LEU A 3 -38.22 -40.03 -32.54
CA LEU A 3 -38.60 -39.15 -31.43
C LEU A 3 -37.23 -38.70 -30.88
N LEU A 4 -37.14 -37.45 -30.39
CA LEU A 4 -36.04 -36.84 -29.64
C LEU A 4 -35.15 -37.77 -28.78
N ALA A 5 -33.86 -37.44 -28.63
CA ALA A 5 -33.28 -37.10 -27.31
C ALA A 5 -31.80 -36.63 -27.36
N LYS A 6 -31.62 -35.37 -26.94
CA LYS A 6 -30.51 -34.83 -26.13
C LYS A 6 -29.21 -35.62 -26.02
N LEU A 7 -28.11 -34.95 -26.38
CA LEU A 7 -26.93 -34.91 -25.52
C LEU A 7 -26.21 -33.57 -25.65
N ARG A 8 -26.55 -32.63 -24.76
CA ARG A 8 -25.63 -31.54 -24.38
C ARG A 8 -24.47 -32.21 -23.63
N ARG A 9 -23.26 -32.21 -24.19
CA ARG A 9 -22.01 -32.35 -23.42
C ARG A 9 -21.00 -31.33 -23.96
N THR A 10 -20.90 -30.23 -23.20
CA THR A 10 -19.68 -29.48 -22.88
C THR A 10 -18.70 -29.23 -24.03
N LEU A 11 -18.80 -28.05 -24.64
CA LEU A 11 -17.62 -27.37 -25.18
C LEU A 11 -16.66 -27.10 -24.01
N PRO A 12 -15.40 -27.57 -24.02
CA PRO A 12 -14.37 -26.93 -23.22
C PRO A 12 -14.22 -25.50 -23.77
N ARG A 13 -14.43 -24.49 -22.92
CA ARG A 13 -14.16 -23.10 -23.29
C ARG A 13 -12.75 -23.02 -23.84
N GLU A 14 -12.67 -22.47 -25.04
CA GLU A 14 -11.45 -22.20 -25.78
C GLU A 14 -10.40 -21.52 -24.90
N ASN A 15 -9.18 -22.03 -25.02
CA ASN A 15 -7.92 -21.37 -24.73
C ASN A 15 -8.00 -19.85 -24.86
N SER A 16 -8.17 -19.15 -23.74
CA SER A 16 -7.47 -17.88 -23.57
C SER A 16 -5.97 -18.21 -23.60
N PRO A 17 -5.11 -17.50 -24.33
CA PRO A 17 -3.69 -17.62 -24.11
C PRO A 17 -3.45 -17.18 -22.65
N ALA A 18 -3.19 -18.14 -21.78
CA ALA A 18 -2.54 -17.86 -20.52
C ALA A 18 -1.31 -17.03 -20.89
N ARG A 19 -1.33 -15.73 -20.58
CA ARG A 19 -0.10 -14.95 -20.63
C ARG A 19 0.93 -15.79 -19.90
N PRO A 20 2.11 -16.07 -20.49
CA PRO A 20 3.17 -16.66 -19.70
C PRO A 20 3.33 -15.72 -18.51
N ALA A 21 3.18 -16.26 -17.30
CA ALA A 21 3.53 -15.56 -16.08
C ALA A 21 5.03 -15.30 -16.19
N ALA A 22 5.40 -14.20 -16.86
CA ALA A 22 6.74 -13.69 -16.84
C ALA A 22 7.14 -13.63 -15.36
N PRO A 23 8.35 -14.07 -14.98
CA PRO A 23 8.81 -13.84 -13.63
C PRO A 23 8.68 -12.34 -13.38
N MET A 24 7.73 -11.96 -12.52
CA MET A 24 7.54 -10.58 -12.11
C MET A 24 8.92 -10.13 -11.63
N ASN A 25 9.50 -9.19 -12.36
CA ASN A 25 10.87 -8.77 -12.11
C ASN A 25 10.94 -8.26 -10.66
N GLU A 26 12.09 -8.39 -10.02
CA GLU A 26 12.23 -8.07 -8.60
C GLU A 26 11.91 -6.60 -8.31
N ALA A 27 12.06 -5.73 -9.32
CA ALA A 27 11.61 -4.34 -9.30
C ALA A 27 10.08 -4.21 -9.22
N ASP A 28 9.31 -4.98 -9.99
CA ASP A 28 7.84 -5.02 -9.97
C ASP A 28 7.32 -5.67 -8.67
N ARG A 29 8.06 -6.59 -8.06
CA ARG A 29 7.76 -7.12 -6.71
C ARG A 29 7.98 -6.07 -5.63
N LYS A 30 9.03 -5.24 -5.75
CA LYS A 30 9.24 -4.09 -4.87
C LYS A 30 8.19 -3.00 -5.03
N LEU A 31 7.58 -2.86 -6.21
CA LEU A 31 6.46 -1.92 -6.43
C LEU A 31 5.17 -2.30 -5.68
N GLN A 32 5.09 -3.50 -5.09
CA GLN A 32 3.95 -3.88 -4.24
C GLN A 32 4.04 -3.24 -2.85
N MET A 33 5.25 -3.11 -2.28
CA MET A 33 5.43 -2.54 -0.95
C MET A 33 5.62 -1.03 -1.02
N PHE A 34 4.75 -0.27 -0.36
CA PHE A 34 4.83 1.18 -0.30
C PHE A 34 4.61 1.68 1.12
N LEU A 35 5.18 2.85 1.40
CA LEU A 35 4.96 3.56 2.65
C LEU A 35 3.61 4.28 2.58
N TRP A 36 2.82 4.11 3.62
CA TRP A 36 1.52 4.74 3.76
C TRP A 36 1.44 5.44 5.11
N ILE A 37 0.98 6.68 5.09
CA ILE A 37 0.80 7.52 6.27
C ILE A 37 -0.69 7.70 6.49
N SER A 38 -1.17 7.38 7.67
CA SER A 38 -2.54 7.60 8.12
C SER A 38 -2.57 8.65 9.21
N GLY A 39 -3.65 9.41 9.32
CA GLY A 39 -3.81 10.44 10.34
C GLY A 39 -5.18 10.38 11.00
N PHE A 40 -5.18 10.37 12.33
CA PHE A 40 -6.36 10.27 13.17
C PHE A 40 -6.44 11.47 14.11
N LEU A 41 -7.65 11.77 14.61
CA LEU A 41 -7.83 12.82 15.62
C LEU A 41 -7.13 12.42 16.91
N LYS A 42 -6.57 13.41 17.62
CA LYS A 42 -5.94 13.20 18.93
C LYS A 42 -6.98 13.35 20.05
N GLY A 43 -6.86 12.56 21.11
CA GLY A 43 -7.61 12.74 22.37
C GLY A 43 -8.94 11.98 22.43
N ASP A 44 -9.83 12.35 23.35
CA ASP A 44 -11.12 11.66 23.62
C ASP A 44 -12.12 11.67 22.43
N ASP A 45 -11.84 12.43 21.37
CA ASP A 45 -12.53 12.37 20.08
C ASP A 45 -11.86 11.36 19.12
N GLU A 46 -11.29 10.28 19.67
CA GLU A 46 -10.86 9.05 18.97
C GLU A 46 -12.08 8.35 18.35
N ASP A 47 -12.78 9.03 17.45
CA ASP A 47 -13.37 8.31 16.35
C ASP A 47 -12.20 7.69 15.59
N ASP A 48 -12.13 6.35 15.53
CA ASP A 48 -11.20 5.54 14.70
C ASP A 48 -11.34 5.84 13.17
N THR A 49 -11.92 6.98 12.84
CA THR A 49 -12.11 7.50 11.51
C THR A 49 -10.81 8.13 11.02
N LEU A 50 -10.26 7.51 9.98
CA LEU A 50 -9.16 8.06 9.19
C LEU A 50 -9.53 9.48 8.68
N LYS A 51 -8.75 10.49 9.08
CA LYS A 51 -8.94 11.89 8.67
C LYS A 51 -7.97 12.30 7.57
N TYR A 52 -6.82 11.65 7.51
CA TYR A 52 -5.77 11.95 6.56
C TYR A 52 -5.13 10.65 6.08
N GLU A 53 -4.82 10.58 4.79
CA GLU A 53 -4.04 9.50 4.22
C GLU A 53 -3.08 10.02 3.16
N LEU A 54 -1.88 9.47 3.15
CA LEU A 54 -0.86 9.78 2.16
C LEU A 54 -0.10 8.53 1.75
N THR A 55 -0.16 8.19 0.48
CA THR A 55 0.68 7.17 -0.12
C THR A 55 1.99 7.80 -0.56
N VAL A 56 3.10 7.37 0.04
CA VAL A 56 4.43 7.85 -0.31
C VAL A 56 4.87 7.17 -1.60
N GLY A 57 5.07 7.97 -2.65
CA GLY A 57 5.59 7.47 -3.91
C GLY A 57 7.03 6.95 -3.78
N PRO A 58 7.44 5.99 -4.62
CA PRO A 58 8.78 5.36 -4.56
C PRO A 58 9.93 6.36 -4.74
N LYS A 59 9.68 7.51 -5.36
CA LYS A 59 10.65 8.62 -5.48
C LYS A 59 11.04 9.21 -4.12
N PHE A 60 10.12 9.23 -3.16
CA PHE A 60 10.30 9.84 -1.85
C PHE A 60 10.63 8.81 -0.76
N GLU A 61 10.40 7.52 -1.03
CA GLU A 61 10.69 6.42 -0.10
C GLU A 61 12.08 6.53 0.56
N PRO A 62 13.21 6.73 -0.17
CA PRO A 62 14.52 6.82 0.48
C PRO A 62 14.63 7.97 1.49
N ALA A 63 13.94 9.09 1.23
CA ALA A 63 13.96 10.25 2.10
C ALA A 63 13.07 10.03 3.34
N VAL A 64 11.94 9.36 3.18
CA VAL A 64 11.06 8.97 4.30
C VAL A 64 11.73 7.91 5.18
N LEU A 65 12.38 6.92 4.57
CA LEU A 65 13.18 5.92 5.29
C LEU A 65 14.29 6.60 6.11
N ALA A 66 15.01 7.57 5.52
CA ALA A 66 16.03 8.32 6.24
C ALA A 66 15.45 9.15 7.41
N ALA A 67 14.26 9.74 7.24
CA ALA A 67 13.57 10.47 8.31
C ALA A 67 13.14 9.55 9.47
N MET A 68 12.80 8.30 9.15
CA MET A 68 12.47 7.25 10.13
C MET A 68 13.70 6.56 10.73
N GLY A 69 14.90 6.78 10.16
CA GLY A 69 16.11 6.04 10.52
C GLY A 69 16.11 4.59 10.04
N TRP A 70 15.25 4.27 9.06
CA TRP A 70 15.14 2.95 8.46
C TRP A 70 16.09 2.84 7.26
N LYS A 71 16.73 1.68 7.10
CA LYS A 71 17.61 1.40 5.95
C LYS A 71 16.85 0.90 4.73
N SER A 72 15.74 0.19 4.96
CA SER A 72 14.92 -0.40 3.90
C SER A 72 13.52 -0.73 4.43
N LEU A 73 12.57 -0.90 3.51
CA LEU A 73 11.21 -1.43 3.80
C LEU A 73 11.21 -2.87 4.35
N ALA A 74 12.35 -3.56 4.38
CA ALA A 74 12.47 -4.90 4.95
C ALA A 74 13.01 -4.87 6.40
N GLU A 75 13.71 -3.80 6.77
CA GLU A 75 14.19 -3.56 8.15
C GLU A 75 13.25 -2.67 8.95
N SER A 76 12.23 -2.13 8.29
CA SER A 76 11.14 -1.42 8.94
C SER A 76 10.35 -2.40 9.82
N PRO A 77 10.07 -2.01 11.07
CA PRO A 77 9.25 -2.82 11.96
C PRO A 77 7.84 -3.04 11.42
N ASP A 78 7.30 -4.24 11.66
CA ASP A 78 5.93 -4.59 11.31
C ASP A 78 4.91 -3.67 11.99
N GLY A 79 3.81 -3.39 11.28
CA GLY A 79 2.70 -2.59 11.78
C GLY A 79 2.80 -1.10 11.42
N GLU A 80 2.07 -0.30 12.17
CA GLU A 80 1.98 1.16 11.99
C GLU A 80 2.69 1.86 13.15
N TRP A 81 3.47 2.88 12.83
CA TRP A 81 4.35 3.58 13.76
C TRP A 81 3.91 5.02 13.91
N LEU A 82 3.61 5.42 15.14
CA LEU A 82 3.27 6.80 15.44
C LEU A 82 4.47 7.72 15.14
N LEU A 83 4.25 8.70 14.27
CA LEU A 83 5.20 9.74 13.92
C LEU A 83 5.21 10.81 15.00
N THR A 84 6.40 11.16 15.47
CA THR A 84 6.59 12.38 16.25
C THR A 84 6.41 13.62 15.36
N LEU A 85 6.09 14.77 15.95
CA LEU A 85 5.94 16.02 15.21
C LEU A 85 7.18 16.37 14.36
N ASP A 86 8.38 16.12 14.89
CA ASP A 86 9.65 16.32 14.17
C ASP A 86 9.78 15.37 12.95
N GLN A 87 9.43 14.10 13.11
CA GLN A 87 9.43 13.14 12.00
C GLN A 87 8.38 13.51 10.95
N ALA A 88 7.16 13.87 11.36
CA ALA A 88 6.12 14.32 10.45
C ALA A 88 6.56 15.56 9.67
N GLN A 89 7.21 16.54 10.30
CA GLN A 89 7.75 17.70 9.58
C GLN A 89 8.84 17.30 8.57
N LYS A 90 9.79 16.45 8.96
CA LYS A 90 10.86 15.96 8.06
C LYS A 90 10.30 15.19 6.87
N ILE A 91 9.33 14.32 7.11
CA ILE A 91 8.66 13.54 6.08
C ILE A 91 7.87 14.47 5.15
N GLY A 92 7.16 15.45 5.71
CA GLY A 92 6.41 16.43 4.92
C GLY A 92 7.32 17.21 3.97
N ILE A 93 8.46 17.69 4.47
CA ILE A 93 9.49 18.33 3.63
C ILE A 93 10.01 17.36 2.57
N ALA A 94 10.25 16.09 2.92
CA ALA A 94 10.78 15.08 2.01
C ALA A 94 9.81 14.72 0.86
N VAL A 95 8.52 14.58 1.15
CA VAL A 95 7.46 14.30 0.17
C VAL A 95 6.90 15.57 -0.48
N ASN A 96 7.40 16.74 -0.06
CA ASN A 96 6.94 18.06 -0.48
C ASN A 96 5.43 18.27 -0.22
N GLU A 97 4.96 17.81 0.93
CA GLU A 97 3.59 17.95 1.39
C GLU A 97 3.55 18.43 2.85
N GLN A 98 2.51 19.19 3.22
CA GLN A 98 2.36 19.65 4.58
C GLN A 98 1.54 18.66 5.39
N LEU A 99 2.23 17.85 6.19
CA LEU A 99 1.58 16.90 7.10
C LEU A 99 0.88 17.64 8.26
N PRO A 100 -0.37 17.29 8.59
CA PRO A 100 -1.14 17.98 9.62
C PRO A 100 -0.59 17.67 11.02
N SER A 101 -0.14 18.70 11.74
CA SER A 101 0.39 18.58 13.12
C SER A 101 -0.67 18.31 14.19
N GLU A 102 -1.91 18.66 13.87
CA GLU A 102 -3.07 18.51 14.76
C GLU A 102 -3.57 17.05 14.83
N LEU A 103 -3.10 16.18 13.94
CA LEU A 103 -3.46 14.76 13.88
C LEU A 103 -2.34 13.87 14.41
N ASP A 104 -2.70 12.74 15.01
CA ASP A 104 -1.74 11.67 15.29
C ASP A 104 -1.52 10.91 14.00
N LEU A 105 -0.31 11.08 13.46
CA LEU A 105 0.09 10.52 12.18
C LEU A 105 0.82 9.22 12.42
N PHE A 106 0.43 8.17 11.71
CA PHE A 106 1.07 6.87 11.76
C PHE A 106 1.65 6.56 10.38
N ILE A 107 2.79 5.90 10.34
CA ILE A 107 3.39 5.40 9.12
C ILE A 107 3.49 3.88 9.16
N GLY A 108 3.05 3.23 8.10
CA GLY A 108 3.16 1.79 7.93
C GLY A 108 3.62 1.42 6.54
N ILE A 109 3.86 0.13 6.34
CA ILE A 109 4.17 -0.44 5.04
C ILE A 109 3.02 -1.33 4.61
N ARG A 110 2.55 -1.11 3.39
CA ARG A 110 1.42 -1.82 2.78
C ARG A 110 1.92 -2.50 1.51
N GLY A 111 1.40 -3.69 1.20
CA GLY A 111 1.67 -4.43 -0.04
C GLY A 111 0.86 -5.71 -0.16
#